data_AF-A0A964IPT1-F1
#
_entry.id   AF-A0A964IPT1-F1
#
_cell.length_a   1.000
_cell.length_b   1.000
_cell.length_c   1.000
_cell.angle_alpha   90.00
_cell.angle_beta   90.00
_cell.angle_gamma   90.00
#
_symmetry.space_group_name_H-M   'P 1'
#
loop_
_entity.id
_entity.type
_entity.pdbx_description
1 polymer ?
#
loop_
_entity_poly.entity_id
_entity_poly.type
_entity_poly.pdbx_seq_one_letter_code
_entity_poly.pdbx_strand_id
1 'polypeptide(L)' 'MTPNVQRYISPKERAENRARRRAWLFWTAVAVPALIALIMYGYSDQAPEWLRGFTVSLDATFGYPILWLIKAVAA' A
#
# COMPACT_ATOMS: atom_id res chain seq x y z
N MET A 1 4.34 3.34 35.67
CA MET A 1 5.37 2.67 34.85
C MET A 1 5.13 1.17 34.95
N THR A 2 4.52 0.56 33.93
CA THR A 2 4.42 -0.89 33.87
C THR A 2 5.83 -1.46 33.74
N PRO A 3 6.24 -2.43 34.59
CA PRO A 3 7.56 -3.00 34.50
C PRO A 3 7.73 -3.60 33.11
N ASN A 4 8.82 -3.23 32.45
CA ASN A 4 9.19 -3.75 31.14
C ASN A 4 9.55 -5.23 31.34
N VAL A 5 8.53 -6.10 31.34
CA VAL A 5 8.71 -7.55 31.43
C VAL A 5 9.52 -7.93 30.21
N GLN A 6 10.81 -8.22 30.41
CA GLN A 6 11.65 -8.76 29.36
C GLN A 6 11.04 -10.10 28.96
N ARG A 7 10.21 -10.07 27.91
CA ARG A 7 9.61 -11.26 27.35
C ARG A 7 10.79 -12.08 26.83
N TYR A 8 11.10 -13.19 27.50
CA TYR A 8 12.12 -14.12 27.03
C TYR A 8 11.61 -14.73 25.71
N ILE A 9 11.92 -14.09 24.58
CA ILE A 9 11.49 -14.54 23.26
C ILE A 9 12.36 -15.73 22.88
N SER A 10 11.74 -16.90 22.81
CA SER A 10 12.41 -18.13 22.38
C SER A 10 13.02 -17.94 20.98
N PRO A 11 14.10 -18.65 20.63
CA PRO A 11 14.67 -18.59 19.27
C PRO A 11 13.63 -18.87 18.17
N LYS A 12 12.66 -19.75 18.47
CA LYS A 12 11.53 -20.08 17.59
C LYS A 12 10.60 -18.88 17.37
N GLU A 13 10.13 -18.23 18.44
CA GLU A 13 9.29 -17.04 18.32
C GLU A 13 10.01 -15.88 17.61
N ARG A 14 11.34 -15.74 17.80
CA ARG A 14 12.15 -14.79 17.02
C ARG A 14 12.19 -15.13 15.53
N ALA A 15 12.27 -16.41 15.17
CA ALA A 15 12.24 -16.84 13.77
C ALA A 15 10.87 -16.58 13.14
N GLU A 16 9.78 -16.91 13.82
CA GLU A 16 8.41 -16.69 13.34
C GLU A 16 8.07 -15.21 13.18
N ASN A 17 8.47 -14.36 14.13
CA ASN A 17 8.26 -12.92 14.02
C ASN A 17 9.04 -12.32 12.83
N ARG A 18 10.26 -12.81 12.57
CA ARG A 18 11.03 -12.42 11.39
C ARG A 18 10.34 -12.88 10.10
N ALA A 19 9.81 -14.10 10.06
CA ALA A 19 9.08 -14.61 8.91
C ALA A 19 7.81 -13.77 8.63
N ARG A 20 7.01 -13.48 9.67
CA ARG A 20 5.83 -12.60 9.56
C ARG A 20 6.20 -11.20 9.07
N ARG A 21 7.25 -10.60 9.64
CA ARG A 21 7.73 -9.29 9.21
C ARG A 21 8.19 -9.29 7.75
N ARG A 22 8.92 -10.33 7.32
CA ARG A 22 9.34 -10.46 5.91
C ARG A 22 8.16 -10.63 4.97
N ALA A 23 7.20 -11.48 5.32
CA ALA A 23 5.98 -11.67 4.53
C ALA A 23 5.19 -10.35 4.43
N TRP A 24 5.02 -9.65 5.55
CA TRP A 24 4.36 -8.35 5.56
C TRP A 24 5.09 -7.32 4.69
N LEU A 25 6.42 -7.20 4.82
CA LEU A 25 7.21 -6.30 3.98
C LEU A 25 7.10 -6.65 2.49
N PHE A 26 7.17 -7.94 2.16
CA PHE A 26 7.01 -8.41 0.78
C PHE A 26 5.63 -8.03 0.23
N TRP A 27 4.57 -8.33 0.97
CA TRP A 27 3.21 -8.00 0.55
C TRP A 27 2.99 -6.49 0.44
N THR A 28 3.51 -5.68 1.36
CA THR A 28 3.45 -4.22 1.25
C THR A 28 4.20 -3.73 0.00
N ALA A 29 5.38 -4.27 -0.27
CA ALA A 29 6.17 -3.89 -1.45
C ALA A 29 5.50 -4.25 -2.78
N VAL A 30 4.64 -5.29 -2.81
CA VAL A 30 3.87 -5.69 -4.00
C VAL A 30 2.54 -4.94 -4.09
N ALA A 31 1.82 -4.84 -2.97
CA ALA A 31 0.47 -4.28 -2.92
C ALA A 31 0.46 -2.78 -3.18
N VAL A 32 1.47 -2.04 -2.68
CA VAL A 32 1.53 -0.58 -2.86
C VAL A 32 1.66 -0.20 -4.34
N PRO A 33 2.63 -0.73 -5.13
CA PRO A 33 2.69 -0.47 -6.57
C PRO A 33 1.45 -0.93 -7.32
N ALA A 34 0.88 -2.09 -6.96
CA ALA A 34 -0.34 -2.59 -7.60
C ALA A 34 -1.53 -1.64 -7.39
N LEU A 35 -1.68 -1.10 -6.18
CA LEU A 35 -2.72 -0.12 -5.87
C LEU A 35 -2.51 1.20 -6.64
N ILE A 36 -1.27 1.68 -6.71
CA ILE A 36 -0.92 2.87 -7.50
C ILE A 36 -1.29 2.65 -8.97
N ALA A 37 -0.90 1.51 -9.55
CA ALA A 37 -1.22 1.15 -10.93
C ALA A 37 -2.74 1.05 -11.17
N LEU A 38 -3.49 0.50 -10.22
CA LEU A 38 -4.95 0.43 -10.28
C LEU A 38 -5.58 1.84 -10.31
N ILE A 39 -5.11 2.74 -9.44
CA ILE A 39 -5.62 4.13 -9.41
C ILE A 39 -5.25 4.86 -10.70
N MET A 40 -4.02 4.69 -11.20
CA MET A 40 -3.61 5.24 -12.49
C MET A 40 -4.48 4.73 -13.63
N TYR A 41 -4.80 3.43 -13.65
CA TYR A 41 -5.71 2.85 -14.63
C TYR A 41 -7.10 3.48 -14.56
N GLY A 42 -7.58 3.83 -13.36
CA GLY A 42 -8.82 4.58 -13.19
C GLY A 42 -8.92 5.87 -14.00
N TYR A 43 -7.79 6.56 -14.22
CA TYR A 43 -7.71 7.77 -15.06
C TYR A 43 -7.65 7.48 -16.57
N SER A 44 -7.58 6.22 -16.98
CA SER A 44 -7.61 5.81 -18.39
C SER A 44 -9.03 5.80 -18.95
N ASP A 45 -9.15 6.10 -20.23
CA ASP A 45 -10.42 5.97 -20.99
C ASP A 45 -10.96 4.53 -21.02
N GLN A 46 -10.08 3.53 -20.84
CA GLN A 46 -10.44 2.11 -20.87
C GLN A 46 -11.08 1.60 -19.57
N ALA A 47 -10.98 2.36 -18.46
CA ALA A 47 -11.52 1.92 -17.17
C ALA A 47 -13.06 1.96 -17.16
N PRO A 48 -13.73 0.92 -16.63
CA PRO A 48 -15.17 0.95 -16.40
C PRO A 48 -15.58 2.13 -15.51
N GLU A 49 -16.76 2.70 -15.77
CA GLU A 49 -17.23 3.93 -15.10
C GLU A 49 -17.24 3.81 -13.57
N TRP A 50 -17.75 2.70 -13.04
CA TRP A 50 -17.80 2.45 -11.59
C TRP A 50 -16.39 2.40 -10.97
N LEU A 51 -15.42 1.82 -11.70
CA LEU A 51 -14.05 1.68 -11.23
C LEU A 51 -13.35 3.04 -11.24
N ARG A 52 -13.51 3.80 -12.33
CA ARG A 52 -13.02 5.17 -12.45
C ARG A 52 -13.52 6.03 -11.29
N GLY A 53 -14.84 6.02 -11.04
CA GLY A 53 -15.44 6.76 -9.94
C GLY A 53 -14.80 6.39 -8.60
N PHE A 54 -14.72 5.10 -8.30
CA PHE A 54 -14.10 4.61 -7.07
C PHE A 54 -12.63 5.03 -6.92
N THR A 55 -11.80 4.79 -7.94
CA THR A 55 -10.36 5.09 -7.87
C THR A 55 -10.06 6.59 -7.82
N VAL A 56 -10.84 7.40 -8.54
CA VAL A 56 -10.69 8.87 -8.51
C VAL A 56 -11.13 9.41 -7.16
N SER A 57 -12.23 8.90 -6.57
CA SER A 57 -12.63 9.28 -5.20
C SER A 57 -11.59 8.85 -4.16
N LEU A 58 -10.97 7.68 -4.35
CA LEU A 58 -9.89 7.23 -3.48
C LEU A 58 -8.68 8.16 -3.58
N ASP A 59 -8.24 8.54 -4.78
CA ASP A 59 -7.14 9.49 -4.96
C ASP A 59 -7.49 10.88 -4.39
N ALA A 60 -8.73 11.34 -4.60
CA ALA A 60 -9.24 12.61 -4.08
C ALA A 60 -9.18 12.68 -2.55
N THR A 61 -9.43 11.55 -1.86
CA THR A 61 -9.37 11.47 -0.38
C THR A 61 -7.99 11.83 0.16
N PHE A 62 -6.94 11.64 -0.64
CA PHE A 62 -5.56 11.97 -0.29
C PHE A 62 -5.02 13.22 -0.99
N GLY A 63 -5.88 14.01 -1.66
CA GLY A 63 -5.48 15.24 -2.35
C GLY A 63 -4.93 15.04 -3.76
N TYR A 64 -5.32 13.97 -4.44
CA TYR A 64 -4.95 13.62 -5.82
C TYR A 64 -3.45 13.29 -6.08
N PRO A 65 -2.71 12.64 -5.16
CA PRO A 65 -1.29 12.37 -5.35
C PRO A 65 -0.98 11.60 -6.64
N ILE A 66 -1.86 10.69 -7.07
CA ILE A 66 -1.63 9.89 -8.27
C ILE A 66 -1.88 10.72 -9.53
N LEU A 67 -2.91 11.56 -9.56
CA LEU A 67 -3.11 12.51 -10.66
C LEU A 67 -1.90 13.44 -10.84
N TRP A 68 -1.32 13.93 -9.74
CA TRP A 68 -0.11 14.75 -9.78
C TRP A 68 1.08 13.99 -10.36
N LEU A 69 1.26 12.73 -9.97
CA LEU A 69 2.30 11.86 -10.53
C LEU A 69 2.12 11.67 -12.05
N ILE A 70 0.90 11.37 -12.50
CA ILE A 70 0.59 11.22 -13.93
C ILE A 70 0.96 12.50 -14.69
N LYS A 71 0.53 13.67 -14.17
CA LYS A 71 0.83 14.96 -14.79
C LYS A 71 2.33 15.25 -14.86
N ALA A 72 3.09 14.89 -13.81
CA ALA A 72 4.53 15.09 -13.77
C ALA A 72 5.29 14.21 -14.79
N VAL A 73 4.76 13.02 -15.10
CA VAL A 73 5.35 12.10 -16.10
C VAL A 73 4.92 12.44 -17.53
N ALA A 74 3.73 13.02 -17.70
CA ALA A 74 3.20 13.39 -19.02
C ALA A 74 3.67 14.78 -19.52
N ALA A 75 4.35 15.55 -18.67
CA ALA A 75 4.98 16.83 -19.01
C ALA A 75 6.37 16.61 -19.64
#